data_AF-A0A7J2HMY2-F1
#
_entry.id   AF-A0A7J2HMY2-F1
#
_cell.length_a   1.000
_cell.length_b   1.000
_cell.length_c   1.000
_cell.angle_alpha   90.00
_cell.angle_beta   90.00
_cell.angle_gamma   90.00
#
_symmetry.space_group_name_H-M   'P 1'
#
loop_
_entity.id
_entity.type
_entity.pdbx_description
1 polymer ?
#
loop_
_entity_poly.entity_id
_entity_poly.type
_entity_poly.pdbx_seq_one_letter_code
_entity_poly.pdbx_strand_id
1 'polypeptide(L)'
;MIRTVIYLILFILAIIFLFQNGSQPVTLTFLKWSTPEPIPVGFVFIGALLFGAIVVWLWHLPQIILLKRKTRSLNKRITKLVEDIKRKENELEALKKEKEELEAKLREIEGKKPEETEEKSEREKEEKVVEQNENDEKNEKKRGFFGFLKGRKGEEGGN
;
A
#
# COMPACT_ATOMS: atom_id res chain seq x y z
N MET A 1 17.13 6.74 -37.67
CA MET A 1 18.10 6.77 -38.78
C MET A 1 17.64 7.60 -39.97
N ILE A 2 16.39 7.48 -40.47
CA ILE A 2 15.96 8.29 -41.62
C ILE A 2 16.05 9.81 -41.37
N ARG A 3 15.67 10.29 -40.17
CA ARG A 3 15.74 11.72 -39.81
C ARG A 3 17.16 12.27 -39.83
N THR A 4 18.14 11.50 -39.32
CA THR A 4 19.54 11.90 -39.29
C THR A 4 20.14 11.96 -40.69
N VAL A 5 19.76 11.03 -41.58
CA VAL A 5 20.17 11.06 -43.00
C VAL A 5 19.59 12.29 -43.70
N ILE A 6 18.32 12.61 -43.48
CA ILE A 6 17.68 13.80 -44.06
C ILE A 6 18.39 15.08 -43.58
N TYR A 7 18.68 15.21 -42.29
CA TYR A 7 19.40 16.39 -41.77
C TYR A 7 20.81 16.51 -42.34
N LEU A 8 21.51 15.38 -42.52
CA LEU A 8 22.83 15.38 -43.13
C LEU A 8 22.80 15.86 -44.58
N ILE A 9 21.84 15.39 -45.38
CA ILE A 9 21.65 15.82 -46.76
C ILE A 9 21.33 17.32 -46.82
N LEU A 10 20.40 17.80 -45.99
CA LEU A 10 20.05 19.22 -45.90
C LEU A 10 21.25 20.07 -45.48
N PHE A 11 22.07 19.58 -44.56
CA PHE A 11 23.27 20.28 -44.10
C PHE A 11 24.32 20.41 -45.22
N ILE A 12 24.56 19.34 -45.98
CA ILE A 12 25.47 19.38 -47.13
C ILE A 12 24.94 20.36 -48.19
N LEU A 13 23.64 20.32 -48.49
CA LEU A 13 23.00 21.26 -49.42
C LEU A 13 23.14 22.72 -48.95
N ALA A 14 22.97 22.97 -47.65
CA ALA A 14 23.13 24.30 -47.06
C ALA A 14 24.57 24.81 -47.22
N ILE A 15 25.58 23.95 -47.03
CA ILE A 15 26.99 24.30 -47.24
C ILE A 15 27.25 24.63 -48.72
N ILE A 16 26.78 23.79 -49.64
CA ILE A 16 26.95 24.03 -51.09
C ILE A 16 26.30 25.36 -51.48
N PHE A 17 25.09 25.63 -50.98
CA PHE A 17 24.40 26.88 -51.21
C PHE A 17 25.20 28.09 -50.72
N LEU A 18 25.72 28.03 -49.49
CA LEU A 18 26.57 29.07 -48.90
C LEU A 18 27.84 29.30 -49.71
N PHE A 19 28.48 28.23 -50.18
CA PHE A 19 29.72 28.35 -50.96
C PHE A 19 29.47 28.95 -52.34
N GLN A 20 28.41 28.54 -53.03
CA GLN A 20 28.11 29.00 -54.39
C GLN A 20 27.47 30.39 -54.45
N ASN A 21 26.58 30.69 -53.50
CA ASN A 21 25.72 31.88 -53.56
C ASN A 21 25.92 32.83 -52.37
N GLY A 22 26.75 32.48 -51.38
CA GLY A 22 26.86 33.23 -50.13
C GLY A 22 27.34 34.68 -50.30
N SER A 23 28.17 34.96 -51.29
CA SER A 23 28.71 36.29 -51.58
C SER A 23 27.82 37.12 -52.52
N GLN A 24 26.75 36.56 -53.06
CA GLN A 24 25.88 37.30 -53.97
C GLN A 24 25.13 38.40 -53.19
N PRO A 25 25.18 39.66 -53.66
CA PRO A 25 24.49 40.76 -52.99
C PRO A 25 22.98 40.66 -53.21
N VAL A 26 22.21 40.72 -52.13
CA VAL A 26 20.74 40.79 -52.18
C VAL A 26 20.21 41.96 -51.38
N THR A 27 19.10 42.51 -51.87
CA THR A 27 18.35 43.55 -51.16
C THR A 27 17.09 42.92 -50.59
N LEU A 28 16.92 42.99 -49.28
CA LEU A 28 15.70 42.53 -48.64
C LEU A 28 14.69 43.66 -48.65
N THR A 29 13.48 43.37 -49.13
CA THR A 29 12.37 44.32 -49.12
C THR A 29 11.23 43.74 -48.29
N PHE A 30 10.89 44.42 -47.19
CA PHE A 30 9.86 44.05 -46.25
C PHE A 30 8.79 45.15 -46.19
N LEU A 31 7.64 44.92 -46.84
CA LEU A 31 6.48 45.83 -46.91
C LEU A 31 6.82 47.26 -47.38
N LYS A 32 7.37 48.11 -46.51
CA LYS A 32 7.78 49.51 -46.79
C LYS A 32 9.24 49.79 -46.45
N TRP A 33 9.98 48.80 -45.97
CA TRP A 33 11.37 48.92 -45.56
C TRP A 33 12.25 48.07 -46.47
N SER A 34 13.33 48.65 -46.97
CA SER A 34 14.36 47.93 -47.71
C SER A 34 15.71 48.13 -47.05
N THR A 35 16.58 47.13 -47.15
CA THR A 35 17.96 47.26 -46.68
C THR A 35 18.68 48.36 -47.47
N PRO A 36 19.29 49.36 -46.81
CA PRO A 36 19.96 50.47 -47.50
C PRO A 36 21.13 50.04 -48.38
N GLU A 37 21.85 49.01 -47.95
CA GLU A 37 22.97 48.41 -48.69
C GLU A 37 22.66 46.94 -48.99
N PRO A 38 23.03 46.44 -50.18
CA PRO A 38 22.91 45.02 -50.49
C PRO A 38 23.77 44.17 -49.55
N ILE A 39 23.14 43.21 -48.89
CA ILE A 39 23.80 42.31 -47.94
C ILE A 39 24.08 40.98 -48.65
N PRO A 40 25.23 40.33 -48.43
CA PRO A 40 25.47 38.98 -48.96
C PRO A 40 24.40 37.98 -48.48
N VAL A 41 23.87 37.16 -49.39
CA VAL A 41 22.84 36.14 -49.09
C VAL A 41 23.27 35.21 -47.97
N GLY A 42 24.56 34.91 -47.86
CA GLY A 42 25.09 34.04 -46.81
C GLY A 42 24.73 34.52 -45.40
N PHE A 43 24.81 35.83 -45.14
CA PHE A 43 24.44 36.39 -43.84
C PHE A 43 22.94 36.26 -43.57
N VAL A 44 22.10 36.53 -44.59
CA VAL A 44 20.65 36.38 -44.48
C VAL A 44 20.28 34.93 -44.17
N PHE A 45 20.92 33.99 -44.87
CA PHE A 45 20.68 32.56 -44.71
C PHE A 45 21.10 32.04 -43.32
N ILE A 46 22.29 32.42 -42.85
CA ILE A 46 22.77 32.07 -41.50
C ILE A 46 21.84 32.69 -40.45
N GLY A 47 21.44 33.95 -40.63
CA GLY A 47 20.49 34.62 -39.74
C GLY A 47 19.15 33.89 -39.67
N ALA A 48 18.61 33.45 -40.80
CA ALA A 48 17.37 32.68 -40.87
C ALA A 48 17.50 31.30 -40.20
N LEU A 49 18.63 30.61 -40.37
CA LEU A 49 18.89 29.33 -39.70
C LEU A 49 18.96 29.49 -38.19
N LEU A 50 19.71 30.49 -37.70
CA LEU A 50 19.80 30.80 -36.28
C LEU A 50 18.44 31.16 -35.71
N PHE A 51 17.67 32.00 -36.41
CA PHE A 51 16.32 32.36 -36.00
C PHE A 51 15.41 31.13 -35.93
N GLY A 52 15.45 30.25 -36.93
CA GLY A 52 14.71 28.98 -36.92
C GLY A 52 15.09 28.10 -35.72
N ALA A 53 16.39 27.99 -35.41
CA ALA A 53 16.86 27.25 -34.25
C ALA A 53 16.34 27.84 -32.92
N ILE A 54 16.34 29.17 -32.79
CA ILE A 54 15.80 29.87 -31.62
C ILE A 54 14.29 29.61 -31.48
N VAL A 55 13.53 29.68 -32.56
CA VAL A 55 12.08 29.43 -32.55
C VAL A 55 11.77 27.99 -32.13
N VAL A 56 12.47 27.00 -32.70
CA VAL A 56 12.31 25.59 -32.32
C VAL A 56 12.68 25.38 -30.85
N TRP A 57 13.79 25.97 -30.40
CA TRP A 57 14.20 25.89 -29.01
C TRP A 57 13.16 26.51 -28.06
N LEU A 58 12.62 27.67 -28.41
CA LEU A 58 11.58 28.36 -27.65
C LEU A 58 10.29 27.53 -27.58
N TRP A 59 9.93 26.85 -28.67
CA TRP A 59 8.79 25.94 -28.72
C TRP A 59 8.93 24.74 -27.77
N HIS A 60 10.15 24.28 -27.51
CA HIS A 60 10.41 23.16 -26.60
C HIS A 60 10.44 23.55 -25.11
N LEU A 61 10.60 24.83 -24.77
CA LEU A 61 10.60 25.30 -23.37
C LEU A 61 9.38 24.85 -22.54
N PRO A 62 8.12 25.01 -22.99
CA PRO A 62 6.97 24.58 -22.20
C PRO A 62 6.98 23.07 -21.94
N GLN A 63 7.44 22.25 -22.90
CA GLN A 63 7.56 20.80 -22.72
C GLN A 63 8.57 20.47 -21.62
N ILE A 64 9.72 21.13 -21.60
CA ILE A 64 10.77 20.92 -20.59
C ILE A 64 10.22 21.24 -19.19
N ILE A 65 9.46 22.33 -19.03
CA ILE A 65 8.86 22.71 -17.74
C ILE A 65 7.84 21.66 -17.28
N LEU A 66 6.96 21.20 -18.17
CA LEU A 66 5.97 20.17 -17.86
C LEU A 66 6.63 18.85 -17.46
N LEU A 67 7.66 18.42 -18.20
CA LEU A 67 8.42 17.22 -17.89
C LEU A 67 9.09 17.33 -16.51
N LYS A 68 9.77 18.45 -16.22
CA LYS A 68 10.37 18.67 -14.89
C LYS A 68 9.35 18.62 -13.75
N ARG A 69 8.16 19.21 -13.94
CA ARG A 69 7.08 19.15 -12.93
C ARG A 69 6.58 17.72 -12.72
N LYS A 70 6.37 16.96 -13.79
CA LYS A 70 5.97 15.53 -13.72
C LYS A 70 7.02 14.70 -13.00
N THR A 71 8.30 14.85 -13.35
CA THR A 71 9.41 14.15 -12.68
C THR A 71 9.45 14.48 -11.19
N ARG A 72 9.28 15.75 -10.81
CA ARG A 72 9.24 16.14 -9.39
C ARG A 72 8.05 15.52 -8.66
N SER A 73 6.87 15.46 -9.29
CA SER A 73 5.71 14.79 -8.71
C SER A 73 5.92 13.29 -8.55
N LEU A 74 6.53 12.64 -9.54
CA LEU A 74 6.84 11.20 -9.51
C LEU A 74 7.85 10.90 -8.40
N ASN A 75 8.92 11.69 -8.28
CA ASN A 75 9.89 11.53 -7.20
C ASN A 75 9.25 11.66 -5.81
N LYS A 76 8.34 12.63 -5.62
CA LYS A 76 7.60 12.74 -4.35
C LYS A 76 6.76 11.50 -4.04
N ARG A 77 6.12 10.90 -5.06
CA ARG A 77 5.35 9.66 -4.89
C ARG A 77 6.26 8.48 -4.53
N ILE A 78 7.42 8.38 -5.19
CA ILE A 78 8.43 7.37 -4.86
C ILE A 78 8.87 7.52 -3.41
N THR A 79 9.20 8.74 -2.95
CA THR A 79 9.62 8.97 -1.56
C THR A 79 8.53 8.55 -0.57
N LYS A 80 7.26 8.89 -0.83
CA LYS A 80 6.14 8.48 0.04
C LYS A 80 5.97 6.95 0.08
N LEU A 81 6.03 6.30 -1.08
CA LEU A 81 5.92 4.83 -1.15
C LEU A 81 7.06 4.14 -0.42
N VAL A 82 8.28 4.66 -0.52
CA VAL A 82 9.44 4.15 0.22
C VAL A 82 9.24 4.31 1.74
N GLU A 83 8.70 5.46 2.17
CA GLU A 83 8.39 5.70 3.58
C GLU A 83 7.28 4.78 4.10
N ASP A 84 6.23 4.55 3.31
CA ASP A 84 5.15 3.63 3.65
C ASP A 84 5.64 2.17 3.72
N ILE A 85 6.53 1.75 2.81
CA ILE A 85 7.18 0.43 2.88
C ILE A 85 7.94 0.29 4.20
N LYS A 86 8.79 1.26 4.52
CA LYS A 86 9.58 1.25 5.76
C LYS A 86 8.70 1.22 7.00
N ARG A 87 7.58 1.94 7.00
CA ARG A 87 6.61 1.91 8.12
C ARG A 87 5.99 0.53 8.27
N LYS A 88 5.54 -0.09 7.17
CA LYS A 88 4.95 -1.43 7.19
C LYS A 88 5.96 -2.52 7.58
N GLU A 89 7.22 -2.38 7.18
CA GLU A 89 8.29 -3.28 7.62
C GLU A 89 8.48 -3.20 9.14
N ASN A 90 8.52 -2.00 9.71
CA ASN A 90 8.60 -1.81 11.16
C ASN A 90 7.36 -2.36 11.90
N GLU A 91 6.15 -2.15 11.37
CA GLU A 91 4.92 -2.71 11.92
C GLU A 91 4.94 -4.25 11.90
N LEU A 92 5.43 -4.86 10.82
CA LEU A 92 5.59 -6.32 10.72
C LEU A 92 6.63 -6.85 11.71
N GLU A 93 7.74 -6.16 11.92
CA GLU A 93 8.74 -6.55 12.92
C GLU A 93 8.19 -6.45 14.35
N ALA A 94 7.43 -5.41 14.66
CA ALA A 94 6.78 -5.26 15.97
C ALA A 94 5.76 -6.38 16.22
N LEU A 95 4.90 -6.67 15.23
CA LEU A 95 3.92 -7.76 15.33
C LEU A 95 4.58 -9.15 15.45
N LYS A 96 5.73 -9.37 14.79
CA LYS A 96 6.50 -10.61 14.95
C LYS A 96 7.01 -10.78 16.38
N LYS A 97 7.57 -9.72 16.97
CA LYS A 97 8.02 -9.75 18.37
C LYS A 97 6.88 -10.01 19.34
N GLU A 98 5.72 -9.36 19.13
CA GLU A 98 4.54 -9.58 19.97
C GLU A 98 4.02 -11.02 19.86
N LYS A 99 4.03 -11.61 18.65
CA LYS A 99 3.67 -13.02 18.42
C LYS A 99 4.64 -13.96 19.13
N GLU A 100 5.94 -13.72 19.06
CA GLU A 100 6.96 -14.50 19.75
C GLU A 100 6.81 -14.42 21.28
N GLU A 101 6.53 -13.23 21.82
CA GLU A 101 6.27 -13.05 23.26
C GLU A 101 5.00 -13.77 23.71
N LEU A 102 3.92 -13.71 22.92
CA LEU A 102 2.67 -14.42 23.22
C LEU A 102 2.86 -15.94 23.13
N GLU A 103 3.61 -16.44 22.14
CA GLU A 103 3.95 -17.86 22.04
C GLU A 103 4.83 -18.33 23.20
N ALA A 104 5.78 -17.51 23.66
CA ALA A 104 6.58 -17.81 24.84
C ALA A 104 5.71 -17.88 26.11
N LYS A 105 4.80 -16.91 26.31
CA LYS A 105 3.84 -16.91 27.43
C LYS A 105 2.90 -18.13 27.39
N LEU A 106 2.44 -18.51 26.20
CA LEU A 106 1.60 -19.72 26.02
C LEU A 106 2.37 -20.99 26.42
N ARG A 107 3.64 -21.11 26.02
CA ARG A 107 4.49 -22.26 26.41
C ARG A 107 4.77 -22.30 27.91
N GLU A 108 4.95 -21.16 28.58
CA GLU A 108 5.08 -21.12 30.04
C GLU A 108 3.80 -21.56 30.77
N ILE A 109 2.63 -21.22 30.22
CA ILE A 109 1.33 -21.65 30.77
C ILE A 109 1.11 -23.15 30.54
N GLU A 110 1.46 -23.67 29.36
CA GLU A 110 1.37 -25.11 29.07
C GLU A 110 2.39 -25.94 29.88
N GLY A 111 3.57 -25.39 30.16
CA GLY A 111 4.58 -26.03 31.03
C GLY A 111 4.20 -26.10 32.51
N LYS A 112 3.27 -25.26 32.99
CA LYS A 112 2.74 -25.29 34.36
C LYS A 112 1.55 -26.23 34.56
N LYS A 113 1.08 -26.92 33.52
CA LYS A 113 -0.17 -27.69 33.57
C LYS A 113 -0.12 -29.13 34.14
N PRO A 114 1.00 -29.75 34.59
CA PRO A 114 0.89 -31.08 35.17
C PRO A 114 0.49 -31.14 36.65
N GLU A 115 0.35 -30.03 37.39
CA GLU A 115 0.05 -30.11 38.85
C GLU A 115 -1.37 -29.68 39.29
N GLU A 116 -2.09 -28.81 38.57
CA GLU A 116 -3.42 -28.35 39.04
C GLU A 116 -4.62 -29.18 38.56
N THR A 117 -4.42 -30.16 37.68
CA THR A 117 -5.55 -30.94 37.11
C THR A 117 -5.91 -32.16 37.97
N GLU A 118 -4.99 -32.68 38.79
CA GLU A 118 -5.26 -33.87 39.61
C GLU A 118 -5.92 -33.52 40.96
N GLU A 119 -5.50 -32.45 41.66
CA GLU A 119 -6.11 -32.08 42.96
C GLU A 119 -7.57 -31.62 42.87
N LYS A 120 -7.99 -31.02 41.74
CA LYS A 120 -9.39 -30.55 41.57
C LYS A 120 -10.36 -31.68 41.22
N SER A 121 -9.87 -32.75 40.59
CA SER A 121 -10.64 -33.96 40.25
C SER A 121 -10.90 -34.85 41.47
N GLU A 122 -10.03 -34.84 42.48
CA GLU A 122 -10.24 -35.60 43.71
C GLU A 122 -11.19 -34.89 44.70
N ARG A 123 -11.09 -33.56 44.85
CA ARG A 123 -12.01 -32.82 45.74
C ARG A 123 -13.46 -32.80 45.24
N GLU A 124 -13.71 -32.75 43.93
CA GLU A 124 -15.08 -32.85 43.38
C GLU A 124 -15.70 -34.26 43.53
N LYS A 125 -14.89 -35.31 43.71
CA LYS A 125 -15.40 -36.66 43.97
C LYS A 125 -15.73 -36.88 45.45
N GLU A 126 -14.96 -36.30 46.37
CA GLU A 126 -15.28 -36.38 47.80
C GLU A 126 -16.52 -35.56 48.18
N GLU A 127 -16.71 -34.37 47.59
CA GLU A 127 -17.87 -33.52 47.88
C GLU A 127 -19.20 -34.15 47.39
N LYS A 128 -19.18 -34.86 46.26
CA LYS A 128 -20.37 -35.56 45.73
C LYS A 128 -20.75 -36.81 46.52
N VAL A 129 -19.79 -37.49 47.17
CA VAL A 129 -20.08 -38.67 48.00
C VAL A 129 -20.71 -38.28 49.34
N VAL A 130 -20.35 -37.12 49.89
CA VAL A 130 -20.94 -36.60 51.14
C VAL A 130 -22.38 -36.11 50.91
N GLU A 131 -22.65 -35.42 49.80
CA GLU A 131 -23.99 -34.89 49.49
C GLU A 131 -25.02 -35.98 49.13
N GLN A 132 -24.55 -37.12 48.61
CA GLN A 132 -25.41 -38.27 48.28
C GLN A 132 -25.80 -39.07 49.53
N ASN A 133 -24.88 -39.25 50.49
CA ASN A 133 -25.18 -39.94 51.76
C ASN A 133 -26.15 -39.15 52.66
N GLU A 134 -26.10 -37.81 52.68
CA GLU A 134 -27.08 -37.01 53.45
C GLU A 134 -28.51 -37.05 52.87
N ASN A 135 -28.64 -37.23 51.56
CA ASN A 135 -29.94 -37.29 50.90
C ASN A 135 -30.61 -38.66 51.06
N ASP A 136 -29.84 -39.75 51.06
CA ASP A 136 -30.38 -41.10 51.28
C ASP A 136 -30.87 -41.28 52.73
N GLU A 137 -30.18 -40.71 53.73
CA GLU A 137 -30.61 -40.77 55.14
C GLU A 137 -31.90 -39.97 55.41
N LYS A 138 -32.11 -38.86 54.68
CA LYS A 138 -33.35 -38.05 54.76
C LYS A 138 -34.54 -38.73 54.10
N ASN A 139 -34.32 -39.58 53.10
CA ASN A 139 -35.39 -40.25 52.36
C ASN A 139 -35.92 -41.48 53.11
N GLU A 140 -35.07 -42.20 53.85
CA GLU A 140 -35.51 -43.30 54.72
C GLU A 140 -36.36 -42.80 55.90
N LYS A 141 -35.98 -41.69 56.55
CA LYS A 141 -36.77 -41.10 57.65
C LYS A 141 -38.17 -40.65 57.21
N LYS A 142 -38.34 -40.21 55.97
CA LYS A 142 -39.67 -39.84 55.40
C LYS A 142 -40.53 -41.05 55.07
N ARG A 143 -39.93 -42.17 54.64
CA ARG A 143 -40.65 -43.41 54.32
C ARG A 143 -41.16 -44.12 55.58
N GLY A 144 -40.39 -44.11 56.68
CA GLY A 144 -40.85 -44.63 57.98
C GLY A 144 -42.03 -43.84 58.59
N PHE A 145 -42.04 -42.52 58.39
CA PHE A 145 -43.08 -41.65 58.95
C PHE A 145 -44.43 -41.74 58.21
N PHE A 146 -44.41 -41.92 56.88
CA PHE A 146 -45.63 -42.02 56.07
C PHE A 146 -46.29 -43.41 56.07
N GLY A 147 -45.60 -44.47 56.50
CA GLY A 147 -46.16 -45.81 56.65
C GLY A 147 -47.11 -45.97 57.85
N PHE A 148 -46.98 -45.11 58.87
CA PHE A 148 -47.75 -45.22 60.11
C PHE A 148 -49.15 -44.57 60.05
N LEU A 149 -49.42 -43.70 59.06
CA LEU A 149 -50.63 -42.87 58.99
C LEU A 149 -51.73 -43.40 58.05
N LYS A 150 -51.51 -44.53 57.37
CA LYS A 150 -52.46 -45.09 56.37
C LYS A 150 -53.15 -46.39 56.81
N GLY A 151 -53.43 -46.53 58.11
CA GLY A 151 -54.07 -47.71 58.70
C GLY A 151 -55.47 -47.50 59.28
N ARG A 152 -56.15 -46.37 59.04
CA ARG A 152 -57.45 -46.11 59.71
C ARG A 152 -58.39 -45.19 58.92
N LYS A 153 -59.04 -45.71 57.88
CA LYS A 153 -60.41 -45.33 57.45
C LYS A 153 -60.81 -46.11 56.19
N GLY A 154 -61.88 -46.91 56.30
CA GLY A 154 -62.50 -47.53 55.14
C GLY A 154 -63.29 -48.82 55.37
N GLU A 155 -63.91 -49.01 56.55
CA GLU A 155 -65.12 -49.82 56.64
C GLU A 155 -66.29 -48.83 56.70
N GLU A 156 -67.19 -48.87 55.71
CA GLU A 156 -68.65 -48.66 55.83
C GLU A 156 -69.32 -48.46 54.45
N GLY A 157 -70.31 -49.32 54.15
CA GLY A 157 -71.44 -49.12 53.22
C GLY A 157 -71.15 -49.36 51.72
N GLY A 158 -71.80 -50.27 50.98
CA GLY A 158 -73.06 -50.98 51.19
C GLY A 158 -74.11 -50.55 50.15
N ASN A 159 -74.52 -51.51 49.31
CA ASN A 159 -75.54 -51.54 48.25
C ASN A 159 -75.16 -51.11 46.82
#